data_AF-A0A6I9P400-F1
#
_entry.id   AF-A0A6I9P400-F1
#
_cell.length_a   1.000
_cell.length_b   1.000
_cell.length_c   1.000
_cell.angle_alpha   90.00
_cell.angle_beta   90.00
_cell.angle_gamma   90.00
#
_symmetry.space_group_name_H-M   'P 1'
#
loop_
_entity.id
_entity.type
_entity.pdbx_description
1 polymer ?
#
loop_
_entity_poly.entity_id
_entity_poly.type
_entity_poly.pdbx_seq_one_letter_code
_entity_poly.pdbx_strand_id
1 'polypeptide(L)'
;MCSDPYRKGGNNKLIKIFHREGKYGFSDPLTFSSVVELINHYRHESLAQYNPKLDVKLLYPVSKHQQDQVVKEDSIEAVGKKLHEYHLQYQEKNREYDRLYEEYTRTSQEIQMKRTAIEAFNETIKIFEEQCQTQDRFSKEYIEKFRREGNDKEIQRIMENYDKLKSRISEIVDSKRHLEVDLKTQAADYREIDKKMNSIKPDLIQLRKTRDQYLMWLTQKGVRQRKLNEWLGLKNETTEE
;
A
#
# COMPACT_ATOMS: atom_id res chain seq x y z
N MET A 1 11.12 19.53 32.12
CA MET A 1 12.09 18.94 31.19
C MET A 1 11.51 19.06 29.79
N CYS A 2 12.22 19.70 28.86
CA CYS A 2 11.76 19.87 27.47
C CYS A 2 12.80 19.27 26.53
N SER A 3 12.35 18.44 25.59
CA SER A 3 13.17 17.87 24.53
C SER A 3 12.61 18.40 23.21
N ASP A 4 13.43 19.12 22.44
CA ASP A 4 12.99 19.67 21.16
C ASP A 4 13.43 18.74 20.01
N PRO A 5 12.49 18.16 19.25
CA PRO A 5 12.82 17.33 18.10
C PRO A 5 13.26 18.22 16.92
N TYR A 6 14.43 17.93 16.33
CA TYR A 6 14.89 18.56 15.09
C TYR A 6 15.20 17.51 14.01
N ARG A 7 15.07 17.87 12.73
CA ARG A 7 15.21 16.95 11.59
C ARG A 7 16.52 17.18 10.83
N LYS A 8 17.43 16.18 10.82
CA LYS A 8 18.67 16.20 10.01
C LYS A 8 18.82 14.87 9.25
N GLY A 9 19.03 14.94 7.94
CA GLY A 9 19.26 13.76 7.08
C GLY A 9 18.10 12.74 7.13
N GLY A 10 16.86 13.21 7.21
CA GLY A 10 15.66 12.36 7.29
C GLY A 10 15.32 11.83 8.70
N ASN A 11 16.25 11.91 9.66
CA ASN A 11 16.06 11.41 11.02
C ASN A 11 15.67 12.52 12.01
N ASN A 12 14.77 12.20 12.94
CA ASN A 12 14.46 13.05 14.09
C ASN A 12 15.53 12.84 15.16
N LYS A 13 16.24 13.90 15.53
CA LYS A 13 17.21 13.93 16.62
C LYS A 13 16.56 14.61 17.82
N LEU A 14 16.67 13.96 18.98
CA LEU A 14 16.26 14.56 20.25
C LEU A 14 17.49 15.26 20.85
N ILE A 15 17.37 16.56 21.11
CA ILE A 15 18.39 17.32 21.82
C ILE A 15 17.80 17.70 23.16
N LYS A 16 18.49 17.32 24.24
CA LYS A 16 18.05 17.59 25.61
C LYS A 16 18.49 18.99 26.01
N ILE A 17 17.56 19.79 26.54
CA ILE A 17 17.88 21.08 27.14
C ILE A 17 18.08 20.87 28.64
N PHE A 18 19.28 21.17 29.11
CA PHE A 18 19.62 21.16 30.54
C PHE A 18 19.28 22.51 31.18
N HIS A 19 18.91 22.47 32.46
CA HIS A 19 18.60 23.63 33.26
C HIS A 19 19.29 23.51 34.62
N ARG A 20 20.09 24.51 34.99
CA ARG A 20 20.77 24.61 36.29
C ARG A 20 20.93 26.09 36.66
N GLU A 21 20.58 26.44 37.89
CA GLU A 21 20.78 27.79 38.44
C GLU A 21 20.20 28.93 37.56
N GLY A 22 19.05 28.68 36.91
CA GLY A 22 18.38 29.65 36.03
C GLY A 22 19.00 29.78 34.64
N LYS A 23 20.03 28.99 34.31
CA LYS A 23 20.65 28.93 32.98
C LYS A 23 20.25 27.68 32.21
N TYR A 24 20.28 27.80 30.88
CA TYR A 24 19.87 26.78 29.91
C TYR A 24 21.00 26.51 28.91
N GLY A 25 21.05 25.28 28.38
CA GLY A 25 22.04 24.88 27.38
C GLY A 25 21.94 23.41 27.00
N PHE A 26 22.67 23.01 25.96
CA PHE A 26 22.73 21.61 25.50
C PHE A 26 23.85 20.79 26.17
N SER A 27 24.87 21.46 26.71
CA SER A 27 25.97 20.89 27.51
C SER A 27 26.54 21.97 28.42
N ASP A 28 27.25 21.56 29.47
CA ASP A 28 28.00 22.49 30.31
C ASP A 28 29.16 23.16 29.53
N PRO A 29 29.45 24.45 29.77
CA PRO A 29 28.75 25.37 30.67
C PRO A 29 27.42 25.89 30.09
N LEU A 30 26.36 25.97 30.91
CA LEU A 30 25.07 26.56 30.50
C LEU A 30 25.20 28.09 30.40
N THR A 31 25.09 28.64 29.19
CA THR A 31 25.36 30.05 28.92
C THR A 31 24.10 30.92 28.74
N PHE A 32 22.95 30.32 28.44
CA PHE A 32 21.73 31.08 28.07
C PHE A 32 20.83 31.31 29.29
N SER A 33 20.17 32.47 29.34
CA SER A 33 19.30 32.86 30.46
C SER A 33 17.84 32.42 30.26
N SER A 34 17.48 32.00 29.05
CA SER A 34 16.17 31.43 28.74
C SER A 34 16.23 30.43 27.58
N VAL A 35 15.22 29.55 27.50
CA VAL A 35 15.05 28.65 26.34
C VAL A 35 14.81 29.45 25.05
N VAL A 36 14.10 30.58 25.13
CA VAL A 36 13.84 31.44 23.95
C VAL A 36 15.13 31.99 23.37
N GLU A 37 16.03 32.44 24.24
CA GLU A 37 17.36 32.94 23.86
C GLU A 37 18.22 31.83 23.24
N LEU A 38 18.25 30.65 23.87
CA LEU A 38 18.92 29.45 23.36
C LEU A 38 18.44 29.11 21.94
N ILE A 39 17.11 28.98 21.75
CA ILE A 39 16.53 28.65 20.45
C ILE A 39 16.86 29.74 19.42
N ASN A 40 16.64 31.02 19.74
CA ASN A 40 16.90 32.13 18.83
C ASN A 40 18.37 32.26 18.41
N HIS A 41 19.32 31.97 19.30
CA HIS A 41 20.74 31.92 18.96
C HIS A 41 21.00 30.85 17.88
N TYR A 42 20.53 29.62 18.09
CA TYR A 42 20.68 28.52 17.11
C TYR A 42 19.75 28.61 15.88
N ARG A 43 18.89 29.64 15.79
CA ARG A 43 18.24 30.00 14.52
C ARG A 43 19.23 30.68 13.56
N HIS A 44 20.18 31.44 14.12
CA HIS A 44 21.16 32.21 13.35
C HIS A 44 22.52 31.51 13.28
N GLU A 45 22.88 30.78 14.34
CA GLU A 45 24.14 30.04 14.46
C GLU A 45 23.94 28.54 14.28
N SER A 46 24.96 27.86 13.75
CA SER A 46 24.88 26.42 13.48
C SER A 46 25.03 25.61 14.77
N LEU A 47 24.26 24.54 14.91
CA LEU A 47 24.43 23.54 15.96
C LEU A 47 25.80 22.81 15.86
N ALA A 48 26.59 23.06 14.81
CA ALA A 48 27.98 22.61 14.69
C ALA A 48 28.85 23.01 15.90
N GLN A 49 28.56 24.15 16.51
CA GLN A 49 29.26 24.64 17.71
C GLN A 49 29.07 23.71 18.92
N TYR A 50 27.93 23.04 18.99
CA TYR A 50 27.64 22.04 20.01
C TYR A 50 28.12 20.65 19.59
N ASN A 51 27.89 20.27 18.33
CA ASN A 51 28.31 18.99 17.79
C ASN A 51 28.65 19.17 16.31
N PRO A 52 29.92 18.97 15.89
CA PRO A 52 30.34 19.11 14.49
C PRO A 52 29.53 18.24 13.51
N LYS A 53 28.98 17.11 13.97
CA LYS A 53 28.09 16.25 13.16
C LYS A 53 26.70 16.86 12.94
N LEU A 54 26.35 17.91 13.66
CA LEU A 54 25.09 18.66 13.61
C LEU A 54 25.27 20.05 12.99
N ASP A 55 26.01 20.16 11.89
CA ASP A 55 26.01 21.38 11.07
C ASP A 55 24.65 21.63 10.40
N VAL A 56 23.74 22.27 11.13
CA VAL A 56 22.36 22.63 10.75
C VAL A 56 21.87 23.75 11.68
N LYS A 57 21.00 24.62 11.16
CA LYS A 57 20.35 25.71 11.92
C LYS A 57 18.87 25.40 12.19
N LEU A 58 18.30 26.02 13.22
CA LEU A 58 16.88 25.91 13.55
C LEU A 58 16.01 26.80 12.63
N LEU A 59 15.86 26.40 11.37
CA LEU A 59 15.26 27.25 10.33
C LEU A 59 13.72 27.28 10.33
N TYR A 60 13.06 26.14 10.60
CA TYR A 60 11.62 25.97 10.40
C TYR A 60 10.90 25.64 11.71
N PRO A 61 10.50 26.65 12.52
CA PRO A 61 9.74 26.40 13.73
C PRO A 61 8.35 25.86 13.39
N VAL A 62 7.93 24.79 14.07
CA VAL A 62 6.55 24.28 13.98
C VAL A 62 5.66 25.14 14.88
N SER A 63 4.78 25.94 14.28
CA SER A 63 3.90 26.84 15.03
C SER A 63 2.69 26.10 15.59
N LYS A 64 2.40 26.31 16.88
CA LYS A 64 1.15 25.87 17.50
C LYS A 64 -0.11 26.55 16.92
N HIS A 65 0.05 27.71 16.27
CA HIS A 65 -1.03 28.49 15.66
C HIS A 65 -1.32 28.09 14.20
N GLN A 66 -0.65 27.06 13.68
CA GLN A 66 -0.87 26.63 12.29
C GLN A 66 -2.31 26.15 12.07
N GLN A 67 -3.02 25.73 13.13
CA GLN A 67 -4.43 25.32 13.05
C GLN A 67 -5.38 26.51 12.88
N ASP A 68 -5.06 27.69 13.43
CA ASP A 68 -5.89 28.91 13.32
C ASP A 68 -5.97 29.42 11.86
N GLN A 69 -5.08 28.96 10.97
CA GLN A 69 -5.15 29.25 9.53
C GLN A 69 -6.03 28.27 8.75
N VAL A 70 -6.29 27.09 9.31
CA VAL A 70 -7.05 26.01 8.66
C VAL A 70 -8.49 25.98 9.14
N VAL A 71 -8.70 26.17 10.45
CA VAL A 71 -10.02 26.28 11.05
C VAL A 71 -10.51 27.71 10.85
N LYS A 72 -11.53 27.88 10.01
CA LYS A 72 -12.05 29.21 9.63
C LYS A 72 -13.26 29.64 10.48
N GLU A 73 -13.77 28.74 11.31
CA GLU A 73 -14.94 28.97 12.13
C GLU A 73 -14.56 29.43 13.54
N ASP A 74 -15.22 30.50 14.03
CA ASP A 74 -14.91 31.09 15.34
C ASP A 74 -15.62 30.39 16.52
N SER A 75 -16.65 29.57 16.26
CA SER A 75 -17.45 28.91 17.29
C SER A 75 -17.01 27.47 17.53
N ILE A 76 -16.78 27.12 18.81
CA ILE A 76 -16.43 25.77 19.26
C ILE A 76 -17.46 24.73 18.75
N GLU A 77 -18.75 25.06 18.73
CA GLU A 77 -19.79 24.15 18.27
C GLU A 77 -19.75 23.94 16.75
N ALA A 78 -19.48 25.00 15.99
CA ALA A 78 -19.36 24.92 14.53
C ALA A 78 -18.14 24.10 14.11
N VAL A 79 -17.00 24.32 14.77
CA VAL A 79 -15.77 23.52 14.57
C VAL A 79 -15.99 22.07 14.98
N GLY A 80 -16.74 21.81 16.06
CA GLY A 80 -17.11 20.46 16.48
C GLY A 80 -17.98 19.72 15.46
N LYS A 81 -18.98 20.38 14.89
CA LYS A 81 -19.79 19.82 13.79
C LYS A 81 -18.94 19.53 12.55
N LYS A 82 -18.04 20.44 12.17
CA LYS A 82 -17.09 20.22 11.07
C LYS A 82 -16.14 19.06 11.33
N LEU A 83 -15.64 18.92 12.56
CA LEU A 83 -14.83 17.75 12.96
C LEU A 83 -15.61 16.45 12.74
N HIS A 84 -16.88 16.40 13.14
CA HIS A 84 -17.74 15.24 12.93
C HIS A 84 -17.91 14.93 11.43
N GLU A 85 -18.20 15.95 10.60
CA GLU A 85 -18.32 15.80 9.14
C GLU A 85 -17.02 15.24 8.51
N TYR A 86 -15.86 15.82 8.82
CA TYR A 86 -14.57 15.33 8.32
C TYR A 86 -14.23 13.94 8.84
N HIS A 87 -14.59 13.63 10.09
CA HIS A 87 -14.39 12.32 10.67
C HIS A 87 -15.20 11.25 9.93
N LEU A 88 -16.48 11.52 9.65
CA LEU A 88 -17.35 10.60 8.91
C LEU A 88 -16.83 10.37 7.47
N GLN A 89 -16.48 11.44 6.76
CA GLN A 89 -15.89 11.34 5.42
C GLN A 89 -14.58 10.54 5.42
N TYR A 90 -13.73 10.76 6.42
CA TYR A 90 -12.51 9.97 6.60
C TYR A 90 -12.83 8.48 6.81
N GLN A 91 -13.79 8.14 7.68
CA GLN A 91 -14.18 6.75 7.92
C GLN A 91 -14.74 6.08 6.66
N GLU A 92 -15.61 6.77 5.91
CA GLU A 92 -16.18 6.26 4.67
C GLU A 92 -15.11 5.99 3.61
N LYS A 93 -14.22 6.97 3.38
CA LYS A 93 -13.07 6.79 2.47
C LYS A 93 -12.11 5.70 2.95
N ASN A 94 -11.89 5.56 4.26
CA ASN A 94 -11.04 4.50 4.80
C ASN A 94 -11.66 3.12 4.53
N ARG A 95 -12.95 2.95 4.79
CA ARG A 95 -13.67 1.70 4.48
C ARG A 95 -13.65 1.37 2.99
N GLU A 96 -13.76 2.38 2.13
CA GLU A 96 -13.61 2.21 0.68
C GLU A 96 -12.20 1.74 0.30
N TYR A 97 -11.18 2.37 0.88
CA TYR A 97 -9.78 1.98 0.66
C TYR A 97 -9.51 0.55 1.16
N ASP A 98 -10.02 0.18 2.32
CA ASP A 98 -9.87 -1.17 2.89
C ASP A 98 -10.50 -2.23 1.97
N ARG A 99 -11.72 -1.98 1.46
CA ARG A 99 -12.36 -2.85 0.46
C ARG A 99 -11.51 -2.98 -0.81
N LEU A 100 -11.02 -1.87 -1.36
CA LEU A 100 -10.15 -1.90 -2.54
C LEU A 100 -8.85 -2.67 -2.28
N TYR A 101 -8.28 -2.57 -1.07
CA TYR A 101 -7.07 -3.29 -0.70
C TYR A 101 -7.31 -4.82 -0.59
N GLU A 102 -8.45 -5.24 -0.06
CA GLU A 102 -8.87 -6.64 -0.04
C GLU A 102 -9.03 -7.18 -1.46
N GLU A 103 -9.72 -6.45 -2.34
CA GLU A 103 -9.87 -6.81 -3.75
C GLU A 103 -8.51 -6.88 -4.47
N TYR A 104 -7.66 -5.88 -4.27
CA TYR A 104 -6.30 -5.84 -4.83
C TYR A 104 -5.50 -7.10 -4.45
N THR A 105 -5.53 -7.47 -3.18
CA THR A 105 -4.80 -8.64 -2.67
C THR A 105 -5.36 -9.93 -3.25
N ARG A 106 -6.68 -10.08 -3.27
CA ARG A 106 -7.37 -11.23 -3.86
C ARG A 106 -7.05 -11.37 -5.35
N THR A 107 -7.23 -10.31 -6.13
CA THR A 107 -6.92 -10.29 -7.57
C THR A 107 -5.45 -10.58 -7.84
N SER A 108 -4.53 -10.08 -7.02
CA SER A 108 -3.10 -10.40 -7.14
C SER A 108 -2.81 -11.90 -6.96
N GLN A 109 -3.48 -12.55 -6.00
CA GLN A 109 -3.33 -13.99 -5.78
C GLN A 109 -3.92 -14.79 -6.94
N GLU A 110 -5.11 -14.44 -7.41
CA GLU A 110 -5.75 -15.09 -8.54
C GLU A 110 -4.92 -14.97 -9.84
N ILE A 111 -4.33 -13.80 -10.10
CA ILE A 111 -3.39 -13.61 -11.22
C ILE A 111 -2.22 -14.59 -11.11
N GLN A 112 -1.65 -14.73 -9.92
CA GLN A 112 -0.51 -15.63 -9.72
C GLN A 112 -0.91 -17.09 -9.93
N MET A 113 -2.08 -17.51 -9.44
CA MET A 113 -2.62 -18.85 -9.67
C MET A 113 -2.82 -19.12 -11.17
N LYS A 114 -3.39 -18.16 -11.93
CA LYS A 114 -3.58 -18.28 -13.38
C LYS A 114 -2.25 -18.38 -14.12
N ARG A 115 -1.21 -17.64 -13.72
CA ARG A 115 0.14 -17.74 -14.31
C ARG A 115 0.71 -19.15 -14.15
N THR A 116 0.68 -19.69 -12.94
CA THR A 116 1.15 -21.05 -12.67
C THR A 116 0.33 -22.10 -13.43
N ALA A 117 -0.98 -21.93 -13.54
CA ALA A 117 -1.82 -22.81 -14.35
C ALA A 117 -1.46 -22.75 -15.86
N ILE A 118 -1.15 -21.57 -16.40
CA ILE A 118 -0.67 -21.43 -17.80
C ILE A 118 0.68 -22.14 -18.00
N GLU A 119 1.60 -22.04 -17.05
CA GLU A 119 2.87 -22.78 -17.08
C GLU A 119 2.63 -24.31 -17.07
N ALA A 120 1.69 -24.78 -16.25
CA ALA A 120 1.29 -26.19 -16.23
C ALA A 120 0.66 -26.63 -17.58
N PHE A 121 -0.16 -25.77 -18.21
CA PHE A 121 -0.69 -26.02 -19.55
C PHE A 121 0.43 -26.11 -20.59
N ASN A 122 1.43 -25.23 -20.53
CA ASN A 122 2.57 -25.25 -21.45
C ASN A 122 3.34 -26.57 -21.36
N GLU A 123 3.64 -27.04 -20.15
CA GLU A 123 4.36 -28.31 -19.98
C GLU A 123 3.48 -29.50 -20.41
N THR A 124 2.18 -29.44 -20.15
CA THR A 124 1.24 -30.47 -20.64
C THR A 124 1.23 -30.52 -22.16
N ILE A 125 1.09 -29.37 -22.84
CA ILE A 125 1.10 -29.31 -24.31
C ILE A 125 2.40 -29.89 -24.86
N LYS A 126 3.54 -29.52 -24.27
CA LYS A 126 4.86 -30.03 -24.66
C LYS A 126 4.95 -31.55 -24.56
N ILE A 127 4.48 -32.16 -23.46
CA ILE A 127 4.46 -33.62 -23.30
C ILE A 127 3.60 -34.28 -24.39
N PHE A 128 2.44 -33.71 -24.71
CA PHE A 128 1.58 -34.24 -25.77
C PHE A 128 2.20 -34.06 -27.17
N GLU A 129 2.90 -32.95 -27.42
CA GLU A 129 3.63 -32.73 -28.67
C GLU A 129 4.79 -33.72 -28.83
N GLU A 130 5.54 -33.99 -27.76
CA GLU A 130 6.57 -35.04 -27.72
C GLU A 130 5.98 -36.43 -27.99
N GLN A 131 4.78 -36.71 -27.46
CA GLN A 131 4.04 -37.94 -27.76
C GLN A 131 3.65 -38.03 -29.24
N CYS A 132 3.20 -36.93 -29.85
CA CYS A 132 2.93 -36.87 -31.30
C CYS A 132 4.20 -37.15 -32.12
N GLN A 133 5.33 -36.56 -31.75
CA GLN A 133 6.60 -36.78 -32.44
C GLN A 133 7.06 -38.23 -32.34
N THR A 134 6.92 -38.82 -31.14
CA THR A 134 7.24 -40.22 -30.88
C THR A 134 6.37 -41.14 -31.74
N GLN A 135 5.06 -40.91 -31.77
CA GLN A 135 4.14 -41.69 -32.61
C GLN A 135 4.43 -41.54 -34.10
N ASP A 136 4.72 -40.33 -34.59
CA ASP A 136 5.07 -40.11 -36.01
C ASP A 136 6.38 -40.82 -36.40
N ARG A 137 7.37 -40.85 -35.50
CA ARG A 137 8.65 -41.54 -35.74
C ARG A 137 8.49 -43.06 -35.84
N PHE A 138 7.77 -43.69 -34.89
CA PHE A 138 7.61 -45.14 -34.88
C PHE A 138 6.59 -45.60 -35.92
N SER A 139 5.47 -44.90 -36.08
CA SER A 139 4.37 -45.34 -36.95
C SER A 139 4.74 -45.35 -38.44
N LYS A 140 5.69 -44.53 -38.91
CA LYS A 140 6.12 -44.52 -40.32
C LYS A 140 6.54 -45.88 -40.84
N GLU A 141 7.44 -46.57 -40.13
CA GLU A 141 7.93 -47.89 -40.53
C GLU A 141 6.83 -48.97 -40.45
N TYR A 142 5.99 -48.91 -39.40
CA TYR A 142 4.86 -49.85 -39.25
C TYR A 142 3.79 -49.64 -40.32
N ILE A 143 3.43 -48.39 -40.63
CA ILE A 143 2.44 -48.05 -41.66
C ILE A 143 2.93 -48.51 -43.03
N GLU A 144 4.21 -48.31 -43.37
CA GLU A 144 4.77 -48.82 -44.63
C GLU A 144 4.74 -50.35 -44.68
N LYS A 145 5.05 -51.04 -43.59
CA LYS A 145 4.96 -52.50 -43.50
C LYS A 145 3.53 -52.99 -43.70
N PHE A 146 2.57 -52.47 -42.95
CA PHE A 146 1.16 -52.88 -43.07
C PHE A 146 0.57 -52.54 -44.44
N ARG A 147 1.06 -51.47 -45.09
CA ARG A 147 0.66 -51.12 -46.46
C ARG A 147 1.10 -52.17 -47.47
N ARG A 148 2.32 -52.73 -47.32
CA ARG A 148 2.81 -53.83 -48.17
C ARG A 148 2.07 -55.14 -47.91
N GLU A 149 1.61 -55.36 -46.68
CA GLU A 149 0.84 -56.53 -46.27
C GLU A 149 -0.66 -56.43 -46.61
N GLY A 150 -1.13 -55.29 -47.13
CA GLY A 150 -2.56 -55.05 -47.42
C GLY A 150 -3.44 -54.96 -46.17
N ASN A 151 -2.88 -54.69 -45.00
CA ASN A 151 -3.59 -54.65 -43.73
C ASN A 151 -4.10 -53.23 -43.40
N ASP A 152 -5.05 -52.74 -44.19
CA ASP A 152 -5.60 -51.39 -44.06
C ASP A 152 -6.29 -51.13 -42.71
N LYS A 153 -6.83 -52.17 -42.08
CA LYS A 153 -7.48 -52.07 -40.76
C LYS A 153 -6.53 -51.60 -39.67
N GLU A 154 -5.27 -52.04 -39.71
CA GLU A 154 -4.29 -51.66 -38.69
C GLU A 154 -3.76 -50.24 -38.93
N ILE A 155 -3.56 -49.85 -40.20
CA ILE A 155 -3.23 -48.46 -40.57
C ILE A 155 -4.33 -47.51 -40.07
N GLN A 156 -5.60 -47.86 -40.28
CA GLN A 156 -6.72 -47.04 -39.84
C GLN A 156 -6.76 -46.88 -38.32
N ARG A 157 -6.49 -47.94 -37.54
CA ARG A 157 -6.41 -47.85 -36.06
C ARG A 157 -5.30 -46.91 -35.59
N ILE A 158 -4.14 -46.93 -36.24
CA ILE A 158 -3.01 -46.04 -35.93
C ILE A 158 -3.39 -44.59 -36.23
N MET A 159 -4.03 -44.33 -37.37
CA MET A 159 -4.49 -43.00 -37.75
C MET A 159 -5.58 -42.46 -36.79
N GLU A 160 -6.59 -43.26 -36.48
CA GLU A 160 -7.65 -42.88 -35.54
C GLU A 160 -7.11 -42.53 -34.15
N ASN A 161 -6.07 -43.25 -33.70
CA ASN A 161 -5.39 -42.94 -32.44
C ASN A 161 -4.63 -41.61 -32.52
N TYR A 162 -3.93 -41.35 -33.63
CA TYR A 162 -3.24 -40.09 -33.87
C TYR A 162 -4.20 -38.89 -33.91
N ASP A 163 -5.34 -39.06 -34.57
CA ASP A 163 -6.38 -38.02 -34.64
C ASP A 163 -6.95 -37.70 -33.26
N LYS A 164 -7.18 -38.71 -32.41
CA LYS A 164 -7.58 -38.51 -31.01
C LYS A 164 -6.53 -37.74 -30.22
N LEU A 165 -5.25 -38.06 -30.41
CA LEU A 165 -4.16 -37.35 -29.77
C LEU A 165 -4.11 -35.88 -30.19
N LYS A 166 -4.24 -35.60 -31.50
CA LYS A 166 -4.30 -34.24 -32.05
C LYS A 166 -5.51 -33.45 -31.58
N SER A 167 -6.70 -34.07 -31.56
CA SER A 167 -7.91 -33.47 -31.02
C SER A 167 -7.70 -33.06 -29.56
N ARG A 168 -7.10 -33.93 -28.75
CA ARG A 168 -6.83 -33.65 -27.35
C ARG A 168 -5.86 -32.48 -27.15
N ILE A 169 -4.82 -32.38 -27.97
CA ILE A 169 -3.91 -31.23 -27.95
C ILE A 169 -4.67 -29.94 -28.24
N SER A 170 -5.53 -29.94 -29.27
CA SER A 170 -6.32 -28.77 -29.64
C SER A 170 -7.18 -28.28 -28.47
N GLU A 171 -7.87 -29.19 -27.78
CA GLU A 171 -8.70 -28.85 -26.60
C GLU A 171 -7.88 -28.22 -25.47
N ILE A 172 -6.67 -28.73 -25.21
CA ILE A 172 -5.78 -28.21 -24.16
C ILE A 172 -5.28 -26.82 -24.56
N VAL A 173 -4.88 -26.63 -25.83
CA VAL A 173 -4.44 -25.34 -26.36
C VAL A 173 -5.56 -24.30 -26.28
N ASP A 174 -6.79 -24.69 -26.63
CA ASP A 174 -7.95 -23.81 -26.53
C ASP A 174 -8.25 -23.46 -25.07
N SER A 175 -8.20 -24.43 -24.15
CA SER A 175 -8.37 -24.19 -22.71
C SER A 175 -7.32 -23.21 -22.16
N LYS A 176 -6.06 -23.39 -22.54
CA LYS A 176 -4.97 -22.46 -22.21
C LYS A 176 -5.26 -21.05 -22.74
N ARG A 177 -5.69 -20.94 -24.01
CA ARG A 177 -5.99 -19.65 -24.64
C ARG A 177 -7.10 -18.90 -23.92
N HIS A 178 -8.15 -19.58 -23.47
CA HIS A 178 -9.20 -18.97 -22.65
C HIS A 178 -8.62 -18.43 -21.33
N LEU A 179 -7.78 -19.21 -20.65
CA LEU A 179 -7.14 -18.78 -19.41
C LEU A 179 -6.19 -17.58 -19.60
N GLU A 180 -5.48 -17.49 -20.74
CA GLU A 180 -4.65 -16.34 -21.09
C GLU A 180 -5.48 -15.06 -21.30
N VAL A 181 -6.66 -15.18 -21.91
CA VAL A 181 -7.60 -14.06 -22.05
C VAL A 181 -8.11 -13.62 -20.67
N ASP A 182 -8.50 -14.56 -19.82
CA ASP A 182 -8.95 -14.27 -18.46
C ASP A 182 -7.85 -13.61 -17.62
N LEU A 183 -6.60 -14.06 -17.75
CA LEU A 183 -5.44 -13.45 -17.09
C LEU A 183 -5.25 -12.01 -17.57
N LYS A 184 -5.40 -11.75 -18.87
CA LYS A 184 -5.26 -10.39 -19.43
C LYS A 184 -6.35 -9.45 -18.92
N THR A 185 -7.59 -9.91 -18.87
CA THR A 185 -8.72 -9.15 -18.31
C THR A 185 -8.46 -8.85 -16.83
N GLN A 186 -8.10 -9.86 -16.05
CA GLN A 186 -7.84 -9.70 -14.63
C GLN A 186 -6.64 -8.78 -14.35
N ALA A 187 -5.60 -8.81 -15.18
CA ALA A 187 -4.47 -7.88 -15.09
C ALA A 187 -4.84 -6.44 -15.45
N ALA A 188 -5.92 -6.22 -16.23
CA ALA A 188 -6.47 -4.89 -16.45
C ALA A 188 -7.24 -4.42 -15.21
N ASP A 189 -8.09 -5.27 -14.64
CA ASP A 189 -8.86 -4.98 -13.41
C ASP A 189 -7.93 -4.66 -12.24
N TYR A 190 -6.87 -5.45 -12.06
CA TYR A 190 -5.84 -5.21 -11.05
C TYR A 190 -5.20 -3.82 -11.16
N ARG A 191 -4.88 -3.37 -12.39
CA ARG A 191 -4.33 -2.03 -12.63
C ARG A 191 -5.35 -0.93 -12.36
N GLU A 192 -6.64 -1.20 -12.60
CA GLU A 192 -7.70 -0.25 -12.31
C GLU A 192 -7.93 -0.09 -10.80
N ILE A 193 -7.87 -1.18 -10.05
CA ILE A 193 -7.92 -1.15 -8.58
C ILE A 193 -6.74 -0.32 -8.04
N ASP A 194 -5.52 -0.56 -8.52
CA ASP A 194 -4.35 0.20 -8.08
C ASP A 194 -4.48 1.71 -8.38
N LYS A 195 -5.01 2.09 -9.55
CA LYS A 195 -5.31 3.49 -9.86
C LYS A 195 -6.32 4.11 -8.90
N LYS A 196 -7.42 3.41 -8.61
CA LYS A 196 -8.45 3.88 -7.66
C LYS A 196 -7.88 4.03 -6.24
N MET A 197 -7.05 3.10 -5.81
CA MET A 197 -6.36 3.22 -4.53
C MET A 197 -5.42 4.43 -4.49
N ASN A 198 -4.64 4.63 -5.55
CA ASN A 198 -3.69 5.74 -5.63
C ASN A 198 -4.38 7.11 -5.75
N SER A 199 -5.61 7.18 -6.27
CA SER A 199 -6.40 8.42 -6.25
C SER A 199 -7.01 8.71 -4.87
N ILE A 200 -7.39 7.67 -4.09
CA ILE A 200 -7.98 7.84 -2.75
C ILE A 200 -6.92 8.13 -1.68
N LYS A 201 -5.71 7.56 -1.79
CA LYS A 201 -4.60 7.77 -0.84
C LYS A 201 -4.36 9.24 -0.45
N PRO A 202 -4.18 10.20 -1.39
CA PRO A 202 -3.94 11.60 -1.04
C PRO A 202 -5.13 12.21 -0.29
N ASP A 203 -6.36 11.91 -0.72
CA ASP A 203 -7.58 12.41 -0.05
C ASP A 203 -7.65 11.90 1.39
N LEU A 204 -7.34 10.62 1.62
CA LEU A 204 -7.32 10.01 2.95
C LEU A 204 -6.31 10.71 3.87
N ILE A 205 -5.11 11.01 3.36
CA ILE A 205 -4.06 11.73 4.10
C ILE A 205 -4.53 13.17 4.43
N GLN A 206 -5.14 13.88 3.47
CA GLN A 206 -5.63 15.24 3.66
C GLN A 206 -6.80 15.30 4.66
N LEU A 207 -7.76 14.37 4.54
CA LEU A 207 -8.88 14.26 5.49
C LEU A 207 -8.38 13.97 6.90
N ARG A 208 -7.42 13.03 7.05
CA ARG A 208 -6.79 12.74 8.34
C ARG A 208 -6.11 13.98 8.91
N LYS A 209 -5.29 14.65 8.12
CA LYS A 209 -4.55 15.85 8.54
C LYS A 209 -5.50 16.97 8.96
N THR A 210 -6.55 17.20 8.18
CA THR A 210 -7.57 18.21 8.47
C THR A 210 -8.32 17.87 9.75
N ARG A 211 -8.80 16.62 9.89
CA ARG A 211 -9.42 16.13 11.13
C ARG A 211 -8.51 16.32 12.35
N ASP A 212 -7.24 15.96 12.25
CA ASP A 212 -6.28 16.07 13.35
C ASP A 212 -6.02 17.55 13.71
N GLN A 213 -6.01 18.46 12.72
CA GLN A 213 -5.92 19.92 12.97
C GLN A 213 -7.15 20.46 13.70
N TYR A 214 -8.36 20.07 13.31
CA TYR A 214 -9.60 20.46 13.98
C TYR A 214 -9.65 19.91 15.42
N LEU A 215 -9.21 18.66 15.62
CA LEU A 215 -9.08 18.05 16.95
C LEU A 215 -8.13 18.86 17.84
N MET A 216 -6.92 19.17 17.34
CA MET A 216 -5.93 19.96 18.07
C MET A 216 -6.47 21.36 18.44
N TRP A 217 -7.18 22.02 17.52
CA TRP A 217 -7.78 23.33 17.76
C TRP A 217 -8.80 23.27 18.91
N LEU A 218 -9.72 22.29 18.89
CA LEU A 218 -10.71 22.11 19.96
C LEU A 218 -10.05 21.79 21.31
N THR A 219 -8.98 20.97 21.31
CA THR A 219 -8.19 20.71 22.52
C THR A 219 -7.55 21.98 23.06
N GLN A 220 -6.98 22.84 22.21
CA GLN A 220 -6.39 24.12 22.64
C GLN A 220 -7.42 25.10 23.21
N LYS A 221 -8.68 25.05 22.74
CA LYS A 221 -9.80 25.83 23.29
C LYS A 221 -10.39 25.24 24.58
N GLY A 222 -9.82 24.16 25.11
CA GLY A 222 -10.22 23.56 26.39
C GLY A 222 -11.47 22.70 26.33
N VAL A 223 -11.86 22.20 25.16
CA VAL A 223 -13.00 21.29 25.02
C VAL A 223 -12.72 19.98 25.77
N ARG A 224 -13.67 19.55 26.62
CA ARG A 224 -13.57 18.31 27.39
C ARG A 224 -13.52 17.08 26.47
N GLN A 225 -12.73 16.09 26.84
CA GLN A 225 -12.56 14.84 26.08
C GLN A 225 -13.88 14.14 25.75
N ARG A 226 -14.86 14.16 26.68
CA ARG A 226 -16.19 13.58 26.46
C ARG A 226 -16.89 14.15 25.21
N LYS A 227 -16.83 15.48 25.03
CA LYS A 227 -17.46 16.15 23.88
C LYS A 227 -16.72 15.88 22.58
N LEU A 228 -15.39 15.75 22.63
CA LEU A 228 -14.58 15.31 21.49
C LEU A 228 -14.95 13.88 21.07
N ASN A 229 -15.08 12.96 22.03
CA ASN A 229 -15.47 11.57 21.78
C ASN A 229 -16.88 11.48 21.16
N GLU A 230 -17.82 12.30 21.63
CA GLU A 230 -19.17 12.41 21.04
C GLU A 230 -19.12 12.83 19.56
N TRP A 231 -18.35 13.87 19.21
CA TRP A 231 -18.18 14.29 17.81
C TRP A 231 -17.39 13.28 16.97
N LEU A 232 -16.48 12.51 17.56
CA LEU A 232 -15.79 11.42 16.87
C LEU A 232 -16.63 10.14 16.78
N GLY A 233 -17.84 10.11 17.35
CA GLY A 233 -18.66 8.91 17.41
C GLY A 233 -18.03 7.77 18.26
N LEU A 234 -17.02 8.09 19.06
CA LEU A 234 -16.37 7.18 20.02
C LEU A 234 -17.23 7.10 21.29
N LYS A 235 -18.47 6.62 21.16
CA LYS A 235 -19.24 6.25 22.36
C LYS A 235 -18.62 4.98 22.94
N ASN A 236 -18.43 4.98 24.26
CA ASN A 236 -17.94 3.84 25.04
C ASN A 236 -18.69 2.55 24.64
N GLU A 237 -18.01 1.63 23.96
CA GLU A 237 -18.38 0.20 23.95
C GLU A 237 -18.07 -0.47 25.31
N THR A 238 -17.58 0.29 26.30
CA THR A 238 -17.31 -0.18 27.65
C THR A 238 -18.31 0.41 28.65
N THR A 239 -19.56 -0.05 28.62
CA THR A 239 -20.42 -0.26 29.82
C THR A 239 -21.74 -0.88 29.37
N GLU A 240 -21.83 -2.22 29.44
CA GLU A 240 -23.02 -3.04 29.80
C GLU A 240 -22.73 -4.51 29.45
N GLU A 241 -21.90 -5.15 30.27
CA GLU A 241 -22.06 -6.55 30.70
C GLU A 241 -21.92 -6.59 32.23
#